data_AF-A0AAD9Q455-F1
#
_entry.id   AF-A0AAD9Q455-F1
#
_cell.length_a   1.000
_cell.length_b   1.000
_cell.length_c   1.000
_cell.angle_alpha   90.00
_cell.angle_beta   90.00
_cell.angle_gamma   90.00
#
_symmetry.space_group_name_H-M   'P 1'
#
loop_
_entity.id
_entity.type
_entity.pdbx_description
1 polymer ?
#
loop_
_entity_poly.entity_id
_entity_poly.type
_entity_poly.pdbx_seq_one_letter_code
_entity_poly.pdbx_strand_id
1 'polypeptide(L)'
;MRCVTVVLYLLPSQGYEVLSKYVALYAANLIKDNNTLKALDLFCRYGAPANPQNFNIYKRIISDVISMAGLSSAESYHTWADLRDVLFEIVDGLGKGSAASSPLAQEFEVMFEIVHYYSTRCACMQHKSLDTLAAKLSISLLRHSDIVPCYKAFYEAGVAAKGVGWDNMAFVFLNRYLDLSEKLADLNKYINSLTNCKQGGETRRSERVGVGCIYGSKGYPVLRNKMEFKRPGKAANKEDWNKFIMATEVSHSPECQDVLRFLGNWCGAPQNPSYSFN
;
A
#
# COMPACT_ATOMS: atom_id res chain seq x y z
N MET A 1 3.30 10.43 -10.31
CA MET A 1 2.50 11.25 -11.26
C MET A 1 3.14 11.29 -12.65
N ARG A 2 3.12 10.18 -13.37
CA ARG A 2 3.37 10.17 -14.82
C ARG A 2 2.05 9.77 -15.48
N CYS A 3 1.62 10.53 -16.49
CA CYS A 3 0.51 10.26 -17.43
C CYS A 3 -0.93 10.72 -17.15
N VAL A 4 -1.43 10.89 -15.92
CA VAL A 4 -2.87 11.19 -15.73
C VAL A 4 -3.27 12.59 -16.23
N THR A 5 -2.38 13.59 -16.14
CA THR A 5 -2.77 14.99 -16.36
C THR A 5 -3.06 15.34 -17.83
N VAL A 6 -2.52 14.61 -18.82
CA VAL A 6 -2.60 15.06 -20.24
C VAL A 6 -3.95 14.74 -20.89
N VAL A 7 -4.62 13.64 -20.52
CA VAL A 7 -5.90 13.25 -21.13
C VAL A 7 -7.07 14.07 -20.56
N LEU A 8 -6.97 14.53 -19.32
CA LEU A 8 -8.04 15.25 -18.61
C LEU A 8 -8.36 16.65 -19.18
N TYR A 9 -7.41 17.34 -19.81
CA TYR A 9 -7.60 18.73 -20.25
C TYR A 9 -8.19 18.88 -21.67
N LEU A 10 -8.31 17.79 -22.45
CA LEU A 10 -8.67 17.86 -23.87
C LEU A 10 -10.09 17.36 -24.20
N LEU A 11 -10.80 16.76 -23.25
CA LEU A 11 -12.13 16.19 -23.49
C LEU A 11 -13.25 17.07 -22.90
N PRO A 12 -14.34 17.33 -23.65
CA PRO A 12 -15.57 17.89 -23.08
C PRO A 12 -16.07 17.05 -21.91
N SER A 13 -16.69 17.68 -20.91
CA SER A 13 -17.16 17.01 -19.67
C SER A 13 -18.01 15.77 -19.91
N GLN A 14 -18.87 15.77 -20.93
CA GLN A 14 -19.65 14.59 -21.31
C GLN A 14 -18.80 13.46 -21.92
N GLY A 15 -17.77 13.79 -22.70
CA GLY A 15 -16.84 12.79 -23.25
C GLY A 15 -16.03 12.10 -22.15
N TYR A 16 -15.67 12.84 -21.09
CA TYR A 16 -14.97 12.29 -19.94
C TYR A 16 -15.83 11.32 -19.12
N GLU A 17 -17.10 11.65 -18.87
CA GLU A 17 -18.01 10.77 -18.12
C GLU A 17 -18.25 9.45 -18.85
N VAL A 18 -18.42 9.50 -20.18
CA VAL A 18 -18.59 8.32 -21.03
C VAL A 18 -17.31 7.47 -21.00
N LEU A 19 -16.14 8.08 -21.19
CA LEU A 19 -14.85 7.37 -21.15
C LEU A 19 -14.65 6.67 -19.79
N SER A 20 -14.92 7.36 -18.68
CA SER A 20 -14.79 6.80 -17.34
C SER A 20 -15.65 5.55 -17.14
N LYS A 21 -16.88 5.55 -17.66
CA LYS A 21 -17.78 4.37 -17.63
C LYS A 21 -17.21 3.21 -18.46
N TYR A 22 -16.70 3.48 -19.67
CA TYR A 22 -16.09 2.44 -20.51
C TYR A 22 -14.83 1.84 -19.89
N VAL A 23 -13.97 2.67 -19.29
CA VAL A 23 -12.77 2.22 -18.56
C VAL A 23 -13.15 1.28 -17.42
N ALA A 24 -14.16 1.64 -16.61
CA ALA A 24 -14.64 0.81 -15.51
C ALA A 24 -15.21 -0.54 -16.00
N LEU A 25 -16.02 -0.53 -17.07
CA LEU A 25 -16.56 -1.76 -17.67
C LEU A 25 -15.46 -2.68 -18.21
N TYR A 26 -14.48 -2.11 -18.91
CA TYR A 26 -13.38 -2.89 -19.46
C TYR A 26 -12.45 -3.44 -18.35
N ALA A 27 -12.15 -2.64 -17.33
CA ALA A 27 -11.43 -3.09 -16.15
C ALA A 27 -12.15 -4.25 -15.44
N ALA A 28 -13.48 -4.18 -15.31
CA ALA A 28 -14.27 -5.26 -14.72
C ALA A 28 -14.18 -6.57 -15.52
N ASN A 29 -14.12 -6.50 -16.86
CA ASN A 29 -13.91 -7.69 -17.69
C ASN A 29 -12.48 -8.25 -17.54
N LEU A 30 -11.45 -7.39 -17.54
CA LEU A 30 -10.07 -7.82 -17.30
C LEU A 30 -9.90 -8.53 -15.96
N ILE A 31 -10.56 -8.03 -14.91
CA ILE A 31 -10.54 -8.66 -13.58
C ILE A 31 -11.17 -10.06 -13.62
N LYS A 32 -12.28 -10.25 -14.35
CA LYS A 32 -12.91 -11.57 -14.53
C LYS A 32 -11.97 -12.55 -15.24
N ASP A 33 -11.17 -12.04 -16.17
CA ASP A 33 -10.16 -12.81 -16.91
C ASP A 33 -8.83 -12.97 -16.15
N ASN A 34 -8.79 -12.66 -14.85
CA ASN A 34 -7.60 -12.66 -13.99
C ASN A 34 -6.46 -11.74 -14.47
N ASN A 35 -6.75 -10.73 -15.28
CA ASN A 35 -5.82 -9.74 -15.79
C ASN A 35 -5.81 -8.45 -14.95
N THR A 36 -5.68 -8.59 -13.63
CA THR A 36 -5.75 -7.45 -12.68
C THR A 36 -4.74 -6.34 -12.96
N LEU A 37 -3.49 -6.67 -13.34
CA LEU A 37 -2.47 -5.66 -13.63
C LEU A 37 -2.81 -4.80 -14.85
N LYS A 38 -3.47 -5.38 -15.86
CA LYS A 38 -3.97 -4.60 -17.01
C LYS A 38 -5.13 -3.71 -16.60
N ALA A 39 -5.99 -4.17 -15.70
CA ALA A 39 -7.06 -3.34 -15.14
C ALA A 39 -6.48 -2.14 -14.35
N LEU A 40 -5.40 -2.34 -13.60
CA LEU A 40 -4.67 -1.26 -12.95
C LEU A 40 -4.09 -0.26 -13.98
N ASP A 41 -3.41 -0.75 -15.02
CA ASP A 41 -2.84 0.10 -16.09
C ASP A 41 -3.88 1.01 -16.76
N LEU A 42 -5.13 0.55 -16.92
CA LEU A 42 -6.21 1.41 -17.42
C LEU A 42 -6.45 2.62 -16.50
N PHE A 43 -6.50 2.41 -15.18
CA PHE A 43 -6.71 3.50 -14.23
C PHE A 43 -5.48 4.40 -14.10
N CYS A 44 -4.28 3.88 -14.31
CA CYS A 44 -3.06 4.69 -14.41
C CYS A 44 -3.08 5.61 -15.65
N ARG A 45 -3.67 5.16 -16.75
CA ARG A 45 -3.71 5.93 -18.01
C ARG A 45 -4.86 6.93 -18.08
N TYR A 46 -6.04 6.54 -17.62
CA TYR A 46 -7.28 7.30 -17.81
C TYR A 46 -7.79 7.99 -16.54
N GLY A 47 -7.13 7.77 -15.40
CA GLY A 47 -7.52 8.33 -14.10
C GLY A 47 -8.51 7.44 -13.34
N ALA A 48 -8.59 7.67 -12.03
CA ALA A 48 -9.38 6.89 -11.09
C ALA A 48 -10.34 7.79 -10.31
N PRO A 49 -11.41 8.30 -10.94
CA PRO A 49 -12.33 9.20 -10.27
C PRO A 49 -13.01 8.51 -9.09
N ALA A 50 -13.25 9.28 -8.03
CA ALA A 50 -13.92 8.85 -6.79
C ALA A 50 -15.45 8.67 -6.98
N ASN A 51 -15.85 7.90 -7.99
CA ASN A 51 -17.25 7.58 -8.28
C ASN A 51 -17.70 6.33 -7.51
N PRO A 52 -18.80 6.39 -6.73
CA PRO A 52 -19.38 5.25 -6.01
C PRO A 52 -19.56 3.97 -6.81
N GLN A 53 -19.89 4.08 -8.09
CA GLN A 53 -20.10 2.92 -8.97
C GLN A 53 -18.82 2.10 -9.20
N ASN A 54 -17.65 2.72 -9.08
CA ASN A 54 -16.36 2.10 -9.38
C ASN A 54 -15.65 1.52 -8.14
N PHE A 55 -16.11 1.82 -6.93
CA PHE A 55 -15.38 1.46 -5.70
C PHE A 55 -15.15 -0.05 -5.54
N ASN A 56 -16.11 -0.88 -5.96
CA ASN A 56 -15.95 -2.33 -5.91
C ASN A 56 -14.83 -2.83 -6.85
N ILE A 57 -14.65 -2.17 -8.00
CA ILE A 57 -13.57 -2.48 -8.96
C ILE A 57 -12.23 -2.13 -8.33
N TYR A 58 -12.10 -0.94 -7.73
CA TYR A 58 -10.88 -0.51 -7.05
C TYR A 58 -10.51 -1.46 -5.90
N LYS A 59 -11.48 -1.77 -5.02
CA LYS A 59 -11.27 -2.72 -3.91
C LYS A 59 -10.81 -4.08 -4.40
N ARG A 60 -11.36 -4.56 -5.52
CA ARG A 60 -10.96 -5.82 -6.12
C ARG A 60 -9.52 -5.77 -6.64
N ILE A 61 -9.13 -4.74 -7.37
CA ILE A 61 -7.75 -4.55 -7.84
C ILE A 61 -6.77 -4.52 -6.66
N ILE A 62 -7.09 -3.77 -5.61
CA ILE A 62 -6.25 -3.65 -4.41
C ILE A 62 -6.07 -5.01 -3.73
N SER A 63 -7.17 -5.73 -3.51
CA SER A 63 -7.14 -7.06 -2.87
C SER A 63 -6.35 -8.08 -3.68
N ASP A 64 -6.53 -8.09 -5.00
CA ASP A 64 -5.83 -8.97 -5.93
C ASP A 64 -4.33 -8.67 -5.95
N VAL A 65 -3.93 -7.38 -6.05
CA VAL A 65 -2.50 -6.97 -6.02
C VAL A 65 -1.86 -7.30 -4.66
N ILE A 66 -2.55 -7.02 -3.55
CA ILE A 66 -2.07 -7.37 -2.20
C ILE A 66 -1.87 -8.88 -2.04
N SER A 67 -2.69 -9.70 -2.69
CA SER A 67 -2.62 -11.16 -2.60
C SER A 67 -1.74 -11.80 -3.68
N MET A 68 -1.30 -11.03 -4.68
CA MET A 68 -0.52 -11.53 -5.81
C MET A 68 0.86 -12.03 -5.36
N ALA A 69 1.21 -13.23 -5.84
CA ALA A 69 2.54 -13.80 -5.66
C ALA A 69 3.56 -13.05 -6.53
N GLY A 70 4.83 -13.01 -6.08
CA GLY A 70 5.91 -12.36 -6.82
C GLY A 70 6.01 -10.84 -6.65
N LEU A 71 5.03 -10.19 -6.01
CA LEU A 71 5.06 -8.74 -5.77
C LEU A 71 5.75 -8.32 -4.46
N SER A 72 6.59 -9.18 -3.87
CA SER A 72 7.23 -8.91 -2.58
C SER A 72 8.66 -8.37 -2.68
N SER A 73 9.26 -8.36 -3.88
CA SER A 73 10.65 -7.96 -4.13
C SER A 73 10.82 -6.48 -4.47
N ALA A 74 12.07 -6.03 -4.51
CA ALA A 74 12.44 -4.66 -4.92
C ALA A 74 12.02 -4.32 -6.36
N GLU A 75 11.98 -5.32 -7.26
CA GLU A 75 11.61 -5.18 -8.68
C GLU A 75 10.12 -4.83 -8.87
N SER A 76 9.31 -5.10 -7.85
CA SER A 76 7.86 -4.86 -7.89
C SER A 76 7.48 -3.40 -7.62
N TYR A 77 8.46 -2.51 -7.43
CA TYR A 77 8.24 -1.11 -7.07
C TYR A 77 7.20 -0.42 -7.95
N HIS A 78 7.32 -0.55 -9.28
CA HIS A 78 6.45 0.16 -10.22
C HIS A 78 4.99 -0.22 -10.05
N THR A 79 4.67 -1.51 -9.93
CA THR A 79 3.30 -1.97 -9.71
C THR A 79 2.70 -1.39 -8.42
N TRP A 80 3.49 -1.31 -7.34
CA TRP A 80 3.03 -0.73 -6.08
C TRP A 80 2.91 0.80 -6.15
N ALA A 81 3.82 1.48 -6.84
CA ALA A 81 3.78 2.92 -7.04
C ALA A 81 2.59 3.33 -7.93
N ASP A 82 2.29 2.55 -8.96
CA ASP A 82 1.12 2.73 -9.83
C ASP A 82 -0.19 2.60 -9.03
N LEU A 83 -0.32 1.54 -8.21
CA LEU A 83 -1.47 1.39 -7.33
C LEU A 83 -1.55 2.48 -6.26
N ARG A 84 -0.41 2.94 -5.73
CA ARG A 84 -0.33 4.05 -4.76
C ARG A 84 -0.88 5.32 -5.37
N ASP A 85 -0.44 5.66 -6.58
CA ASP A 85 -0.84 6.89 -7.26
C ASP A 85 -2.34 6.87 -7.62
N VAL A 86 -2.86 5.73 -8.09
CA VAL A 86 -4.30 5.52 -8.32
C VAL A 86 -5.11 5.68 -7.02
N LEU A 87 -4.67 5.07 -5.93
CA LEU A 87 -5.33 5.18 -4.63
C LEU A 87 -5.28 6.59 -4.06
N PHE A 88 -4.17 7.30 -4.26
CA PHE A 88 -4.03 8.68 -3.82
C PHE A 88 -5.05 9.59 -4.51
N GLU A 89 -5.29 9.40 -5.82
CA GLU A 89 -6.32 10.13 -6.56
C GLU A 89 -7.73 9.87 -6.00
N ILE A 90 -8.05 8.62 -5.69
CA ILE A 90 -9.34 8.22 -5.11
C ILE A 90 -9.52 8.87 -3.73
N VAL A 91 -8.51 8.78 -2.87
CA VAL A 91 -8.52 9.34 -1.50
C VAL A 91 -8.64 10.87 -1.53
N ASP A 92 -7.88 11.55 -2.39
CA ASP A 92 -7.95 13.00 -2.57
C ASP A 92 -9.34 13.43 -3.09
N GLY A 93 -9.91 12.68 -4.04
CA GLY A 93 -11.27 12.90 -4.52
C GLY A 93 -12.33 12.74 -3.44
N LEU A 94 -12.22 11.71 -2.59
CA LEU A 94 -13.11 11.50 -1.45
C LEU A 94 -12.98 12.58 -0.37
N GLY A 95 -11.76 13.08 -0.14
CA GLY A 95 -11.48 14.12 0.85
C GLY A 95 -12.02 15.51 0.49
N LYS A 96 -12.25 15.78 -0.80
CA LYS A 96 -12.84 17.04 -1.30
C LYS A 96 -14.38 17.06 -1.24
N GLY A 97 -15.02 15.91 -1.06
CA GLY A 97 -16.48 15.78 -0.97
C GLY A 97 -17.01 15.85 0.47
N SER A 98 -18.34 15.82 0.61
CA SER A 98 -19.02 15.69 1.91
C SER A 98 -18.73 14.36 2.63
N ALA A 99 -18.07 13.42 1.96
CA ALA A 99 -17.75 12.08 2.45
C ALA A 99 -16.36 11.97 3.11
N ALA A 100 -15.64 13.07 3.34
CA ALA A 100 -14.27 13.06 3.87
C ALA A 100 -14.10 12.26 5.19
N SER A 101 -15.12 12.25 6.05
CA SER A 101 -15.12 11.49 7.32
C SER A 101 -15.90 10.17 7.25
N SER A 102 -16.35 9.74 6.07
CA SER A 102 -17.14 8.53 5.92
C SER A 102 -16.32 7.26 6.22
N PRO A 103 -16.95 6.17 6.72
CA PRO A 103 -16.27 4.88 6.91
C PRO A 103 -15.60 4.37 5.63
N LEU A 104 -16.18 4.68 4.47
CA LEU A 104 -15.64 4.33 3.16
C LEU A 104 -14.35 5.09 2.83
N ALA A 105 -14.32 6.40 3.08
CA ALA A 105 -13.11 7.20 2.91
C ALA A 105 -11.98 6.71 3.84
N GLN A 106 -12.32 6.37 5.08
CA GLN A 106 -11.36 5.78 6.03
C GLN A 106 -10.83 4.42 5.55
N GLU A 107 -11.67 3.59 4.93
CA GLU A 107 -11.26 2.30 4.38
C GLU A 107 -10.26 2.48 3.23
N PHE A 108 -10.53 3.39 2.29
CA PHE A 108 -9.60 3.71 1.20
C PHE A 108 -8.30 4.35 1.71
N GLU A 109 -8.34 5.21 2.72
CA GLU A 109 -7.15 5.76 3.38
C GLU A 109 -6.28 4.63 3.98
N VAL A 110 -6.88 3.63 4.64
CA VAL A 110 -6.11 2.48 5.17
C VAL A 110 -5.51 1.63 4.03
N MET A 111 -6.28 1.36 2.97
CA MET A 111 -5.76 0.63 1.80
C MET A 111 -4.61 1.38 1.13
N PHE A 112 -4.74 2.69 1.01
CA PHE A 112 -3.69 3.57 0.50
C PHE A 112 -2.43 3.55 1.38
N GLU A 113 -2.55 3.63 2.70
CA GLU A 113 -1.39 3.53 3.61
C GLU A 113 -0.65 2.19 3.45
N ILE A 114 -1.38 1.08 3.32
CA ILE A 114 -0.80 -0.26 3.08
C ILE A 114 0.00 -0.28 1.79
N VAL A 115 -0.62 0.17 0.69
CA VAL A 115 0.03 0.19 -0.64
C VAL A 115 1.24 1.12 -0.64
N HIS A 116 1.15 2.27 0.04
CA HIS A 116 2.29 3.15 0.22
C HIS A 116 3.44 2.45 0.96
N TYR A 117 3.17 1.72 2.04
CA TYR A 117 4.20 0.94 2.74
C TYR A 117 4.85 -0.12 1.86
N TYR A 118 4.10 -0.82 1.02
CA TYR A 118 4.67 -1.75 0.04
C TYR A 118 5.57 -1.02 -0.98
N SER A 119 5.11 0.10 -1.56
CA SER A 119 5.92 0.86 -2.52
C SER A 119 7.22 1.38 -1.90
N THR A 120 7.15 1.96 -0.71
CA THR A 120 8.33 2.47 0.01
C THR A 120 9.26 1.34 0.43
N ARG A 121 8.71 0.18 0.81
CA ARG A 121 9.50 -1.02 1.11
C ARG A 121 10.29 -1.45 -0.12
N CYS A 122 9.65 -1.59 -1.28
CA CYS A 122 10.30 -1.99 -2.52
C CYS A 122 11.45 -1.03 -2.88
N ALA A 123 11.26 0.29 -2.75
CA ALA A 123 12.32 1.27 -2.97
C ALA A 123 13.48 1.10 -1.98
N CYS A 124 13.18 0.90 -0.69
CA CYS A 124 14.20 0.69 0.35
C CYS A 124 15.03 -0.59 0.10
N MET A 125 14.38 -1.68 -0.35
CA MET A 125 15.06 -2.95 -0.62
C MET A 125 16.08 -2.90 -1.77
N GLN A 126 16.09 -1.83 -2.56
CA GLN A 126 17.11 -1.62 -3.60
C GLN A 126 18.45 -1.16 -3.03
N HIS A 127 18.48 -0.70 -1.76
CA HIS A 127 19.66 -0.11 -1.13
C HIS A 127 19.93 -0.75 0.22
N LYS A 128 21.08 -1.42 0.38
CA LYS A 128 21.45 -2.09 1.64
C LYS A 128 21.44 -1.17 2.86
N SER A 129 21.76 0.12 2.69
CA SER A 129 21.72 1.12 3.76
C SER A 129 20.30 1.35 4.33
N LEU A 130 19.26 0.92 3.59
CA LEU A 130 17.85 1.05 3.95
C LEU A 130 17.19 -0.28 4.32
N ASP A 131 17.93 -1.41 4.40
CA ASP A 131 17.37 -2.72 4.75
C ASP A 131 16.64 -2.69 6.10
N THR A 132 17.18 -1.95 7.08
CA THR A 132 16.52 -1.76 8.38
C THR A 132 15.17 -1.03 8.25
N LEU A 133 15.06 -0.06 7.34
CA LEU A 133 13.82 0.65 7.08
C LEU A 133 12.81 -0.26 6.35
N ALA A 134 13.26 -1.05 5.38
CA ALA A 134 12.44 -2.07 4.71
C ALA A 134 11.89 -3.11 5.72
N ALA A 135 12.70 -3.53 6.69
CA ALA A 135 12.26 -4.43 7.77
C ALA A 135 11.18 -3.78 8.65
N LYS A 136 11.37 -2.52 9.07
CA LYS A 136 10.36 -1.79 9.86
C LYS A 136 9.04 -1.60 9.10
N LEU A 137 9.10 -1.34 7.79
CA LEU A 137 7.91 -1.25 6.93
C LEU A 137 7.20 -2.60 6.82
N SER A 138 7.95 -3.70 6.64
CA SER A 138 7.40 -5.06 6.62
C SER A 138 6.69 -5.43 7.93
N ILE A 139 7.29 -5.07 9.07
CA ILE A 139 6.69 -5.29 10.40
C ILE A 139 5.47 -4.39 10.59
N SER A 140 5.46 -3.16 10.05
CA SER A 140 4.30 -2.27 10.10
C SER A 140 3.07 -2.89 9.44
N LEU A 141 3.26 -3.62 8.34
CA LEU A 141 2.18 -4.30 7.60
C LEU A 141 1.45 -5.36 8.44
N LEU A 142 2.06 -5.90 9.50
CA LEU A 142 1.37 -6.81 10.45
C LEU A 142 0.16 -6.14 11.13
N ARG A 143 0.19 -4.81 11.28
CA ARG A 143 -0.94 -4.03 11.83
C ARG A 143 -2.09 -3.87 10.86
N HIS A 144 -2.00 -4.44 9.66
CA HIS A 144 -3.00 -4.39 8.62
C HIS A 144 -3.44 -5.79 8.18
N SER A 145 -3.33 -6.77 9.09
CA SER A 145 -3.68 -8.19 8.89
C SER A 145 -5.16 -8.47 8.58
N ASP A 146 -6.01 -7.45 8.68
CA ASP A 146 -7.43 -7.46 8.26
C ASP A 146 -7.59 -7.24 6.76
N ILE A 147 -6.59 -6.68 6.08
CA ILE A 147 -6.57 -6.42 4.64
C ILE A 147 -5.44 -7.21 3.96
N VAL A 148 -4.26 -7.22 4.57
CA VAL A 148 -3.12 -8.03 4.12
C VAL A 148 -3.28 -9.45 4.66
N PRO A 149 -3.21 -10.50 3.81
CA PRO A 149 -3.28 -11.87 4.29
C PRO A 149 -2.24 -12.15 5.40
N CYS A 150 -2.69 -12.64 6.56
CA CYS A 150 -1.84 -12.82 7.74
C CYS A 150 -0.58 -13.63 7.44
N TYR A 151 -0.72 -14.76 6.73
CA TYR A 151 0.42 -15.62 6.39
C TYR A 151 1.48 -14.84 5.58
N LYS A 152 1.05 -14.03 4.61
CA LYS A 152 1.94 -13.18 3.79
C LYS A 152 2.63 -12.14 4.67
N ALA A 153 1.88 -11.41 5.50
CA ALA A 153 2.44 -10.37 6.36
C ALA A 153 3.48 -10.94 7.36
N PHE A 154 3.20 -12.08 7.99
CA PHE A 154 4.14 -12.74 8.91
C PHE A 154 5.37 -13.30 8.21
N TYR A 155 5.21 -13.90 7.03
CA TYR A 155 6.34 -14.35 6.22
C TYR A 155 7.25 -13.18 5.81
N GLU A 156 6.69 -12.13 5.22
CA GLU A 156 7.44 -10.96 4.76
C GLU A 156 8.14 -10.24 5.92
N ALA A 157 7.45 -10.04 7.05
CA ALA A 157 8.05 -9.46 8.25
C ALA A 157 9.18 -10.32 8.82
N GLY A 158 9.00 -11.65 8.84
CA GLY A 158 10.00 -12.59 9.32
C GLY A 158 11.26 -12.64 8.45
N VAL A 159 11.10 -12.71 7.12
CA VAL A 159 12.21 -12.67 6.17
C VAL A 159 12.96 -11.35 6.25
N ALA A 160 12.25 -10.22 6.30
CA ALA A 160 12.88 -8.91 6.39
C ALA A 160 13.61 -8.72 7.74
N ALA A 161 13.03 -9.15 8.86
CA ALA A 161 13.67 -9.14 10.17
C ALA A 161 14.95 -10.00 10.19
N LYS A 162 14.90 -11.19 9.59
CA LYS A 162 16.08 -12.06 9.46
C LYS A 162 17.18 -11.40 8.62
N GLY A 163 16.81 -10.75 7.52
CA GLY A 163 17.75 -10.05 6.63
C GLY A 163 18.57 -8.96 7.31
N VAL A 164 18.07 -8.38 8.40
CA VAL A 164 18.75 -7.33 9.18
C VAL A 164 19.30 -7.83 10.53
N GLY A 165 19.32 -9.14 10.75
CA GLY A 165 19.85 -9.76 11.98
C GLY A 165 18.94 -9.60 13.21
N TRP A 166 17.64 -9.36 13.03
CA TRP A 166 16.67 -9.31 14.13
C TRP A 166 16.11 -10.71 14.43
N ASP A 167 17.00 -11.63 14.81
CA ASP A 167 16.71 -13.07 14.89
C ASP A 167 15.54 -13.40 15.83
N ASN A 168 15.43 -12.72 16.97
CA ASN A 168 14.33 -12.92 17.90
C ASN A 168 12.97 -12.58 17.26
N MET A 169 12.90 -11.47 16.53
CA MET A 169 11.69 -11.08 15.81
C MET A 169 11.41 -12.02 14.65
N ALA A 170 12.45 -12.37 13.88
CA ALA A 170 12.34 -13.32 12.78
C ALA A 170 11.81 -14.67 13.24
N PHE A 171 12.32 -15.21 14.36
CA PHE A 171 11.85 -16.44 14.96
C PHE A 171 10.36 -16.38 15.30
N VAL A 172 9.92 -15.32 15.99
CA VAL A 172 8.50 -15.15 16.34
C VAL A 172 7.61 -15.06 15.10
N PHE A 173 8.00 -14.26 14.11
CA PHE A 173 7.18 -14.05 12.91
C PHE A 173 7.14 -15.28 12.00
N LEU A 174 8.28 -15.96 11.79
CA LEU A 174 8.36 -17.14 10.93
C LEU A 174 7.67 -18.35 11.57
N ASN A 175 7.76 -18.53 12.89
CA ASN A 175 6.99 -19.57 13.56
C ASN A 175 5.49 -19.31 13.45
N ARG A 176 5.05 -18.05 13.62
CA ARG A 176 3.64 -17.71 13.40
C ARG A 176 3.21 -17.93 11.95
N TYR A 177 4.09 -17.68 10.98
CA TYR A 177 3.81 -18.00 9.58
C TYR A 177 3.62 -19.51 9.39
N LEU A 178 4.49 -20.36 9.98
CA LEU A 178 4.35 -21.81 9.92
C LEU A 178 2.98 -22.26 10.46
N ASP A 179 2.60 -21.81 11.67
CA ASP A 179 1.29 -22.11 12.26
C ASP A 179 0.11 -21.72 11.34
N LEU A 180 0.22 -20.58 10.67
CA LEU A 180 -0.82 -20.07 9.76
C LEU A 180 -0.85 -20.84 8.44
N SER A 181 0.32 -21.21 7.93
CA SER A 181 0.45 -21.95 6.67
C SER A 181 -0.05 -23.38 6.79
N GLU A 182 0.18 -24.04 7.93
CA GLU A 182 -0.35 -25.36 8.24
C GLU A 182 -1.88 -25.33 8.31
N LYS A 183 -2.44 -24.37 9.06
CA LYS A 183 -3.89 -24.16 9.14
C LYS A 183 -4.51 -23.88 7.77
N LEU A 184 -3.83 -23.13 6.91
CA LEU A 184 -4.29 -22.84 5.55
C LEU A 184 -4.23 -24.09 4.66
N ALA A 185 -3.18 -24.91 4.78
CA ALA A 185 -3.08 -26.17 4.07
C ALA A 185 -4.18 -27.16 4.49
N ASP A 186 -4.45 -27.27 5.80
CA ASP A 186 -5.53 -28.09 6.34
C ASP A 186 -6.90 -27.57 5.92
N LEU A 187 -7.11 -26.25 5.97
CA LEU A 187 -8.33 -25.63 5.49
C LEU A 187 -8.52 -25.87 4.00
N ASN A 188 -7.49 -25.75 3.17
CA ASN A 188 -7.58 -26.04 1.74
C ASN A 188 -7.87 -27.52 1.50
N LYS A 189 -7.30 -28.44 2.27
CA LYS A 189 -7.63 -29.87 2.21
C LYS A 189 -9.09 -30.12 2.57
N TYR A 190 -9.59 -29.44 3.62
CA TYR A 190 -10.99 -29.50 4.02
C TYR A 190 -11.91 -28.88 2.96
N ILE A 191 -11.60 -27.69 2.44
CA ILE A 191 -12.33 -27.04 1.36
C ILE A 191 -12.33 -27.92 0.11
N ASN A 192 -11.20 -28.51 -0.26
CA ASN A 192 -11.13 -29.43 -1.41
C ASN A 192 -11.98 -30.69 -1.18
N SER A 193 -12.08 -31.16 0.07
CA SER A 193 -13.01 -32.24 0.44
C SER A 193 -14.48 -31.79 0.45
N LEU A 194 -14.72 -30.51 0.76
CA LEU A 194 -16.04 -29.88 0.75
C LEU A 194 -16.46 -29.38 -0.62
N THR A 195 -15.58 -29.13 -1.59
CA THR A 195 -15.95 -28.68 -2.95
C THR A 195 -16.71 -29.75 -3.74
N ASN A 196 -16.95 -30.92 -3.13
CA ASN A 196 -18.02 -31.85 -3.50
C ASN A 196 -19.43 -31.44 -2.98
N CYS A 197 -19.59 -30.27 -2.36
CA CYS A 197 -20.86 -29.70 -1.90
C CYS A 197 -20.78 -28.16 -1.77
N LYS A 198 -21.81 -27.45 -2.21
CA LYS A 198 -21.78 -26.00 -2.51
C LYS A 198 -21.63 -25.04 -1.31
N GLN A 199 -20.88 -23.97 -1.59
CA GLN A 199 -20.97 -22.52 -1.26
C GLN A 199 -21.45 -21.99 0.12
N GLY A 200 -20.69 -21.02 0.63
CA GLY A 200 -21.19 -19.79 1.29
C GLY A 200 -20.59 -19.48 2.67
N GLY A 201 -20.12 -18.25 2.93
CA GLY A 201 -19.83 -17.79 4.30
C GLY A 201 -19.04 -16.48 4.46
N GLU A 202 -19.60 -15.55 5.26
CA GLU A 202 -19.20 -14.19 5.63
C GLU A 202 -17.90 -14.03 6.46
N THR A 203 -17.39 -12.79 6.54
CA THR A 203 -16.22 -12.39 7.35
C THR A 203 -16.60 -11.43 8.49
N ARG A 204 -16.21 -11.74 9.74
CA ARG A 204 -16.29 -10.82 10.90
C ARG A 204 -14.98 -10.09 11.14
N ARG A 205 -15.07 -8.82 11.50
CA ARG A 205 -13.96 -7.89 11.78
C ARG A 205 -13.65 -7.88 13.28
N SER A 206 -12.35 -7.90 13.63
CA SER A 206 -11.85 -7.74 15.00
C SER A 206 -11.32 -6.31 15.20
N GLU A 207 -11.70 -5.70 16.33
CA GLU A 207 -11.31 -4.36 16.75
C GLU A 207 -9.81 -4.28 17.07
N ARG A 208 -9.18 -3.14 16.72
CA ARG A 208 -7.79 -2.83 17.09
C ARG A 208 -7.70 -1.56 17.93
N VAL A 209 -7.01 -1.67 19.06
CA VAL A 209 -6.46 -0.58 19.86
C VAL A 209 -4.97 -0.45 19.52
N GLY A 210 -4.47 0.78 19.30
CA GLY A 210 -3.03 1.07 19.42
C GLY A 210 -2.40 1.99 18.36
N VAL A 211 -1.87 3.11 18.85
CA VAL A 211 -1.11 4.22 18.22
C VAL A 211 0.10 3.74 17.40
N GLY A 212 0.42 4.40 16.26
CA GLY A 212 1.56 4.07 15.38
C GLY A 212 2.35 5.27 14.83
N CYS A 213 3.43 5.01 14.06
CA CYS A 213 3.95 5.81 12.92
C CYS A 213 5.34 5.36 12.40
N ILE A 214 5.47 4.93 11.12
CA ILE A 214 6.69 5.30 10.37
C ILE A 214 6.38 6.29 9.25
N TYR A 215 5.23 6.22 8.56
CA TYR A 215 4.64 7.38 7.86
C TYR A 215 3.11 7.23 7.76
N GLY A 216 2.39 7.48 8.87
CA GLY A 216 0.93 7.32 8.99
C GLY A 216 0.52 6.83 10.37
N SER A 217 -0.66 7.20 10.88
CA SER A 217 -1.09 7.07 12.29
C SER A 217 -1.07 5.65 12.88
N LYS A 218 -0.74 4.63 12.08
CA LYS A 218 -0.68 3.20 12.42
C LYS A 218 0.62 2.47 12.04
N GLY A 219 1.71 3.15 11.64
CA GLY A 219 3.00 2.48 11.31
C GLY A 219 3.79 1.93 12.52
N TYR A 220 4.99 1.37 12.30
CA TYR A 220 5.95 0.95 13.35
C TYR A 220 6.18 2.10 14.34
N PRO A 221 6.33 1.90 15.66
CA PRO A 221 6.20 3.02 16.61
C PRO A 221 7.36 4.05 16.57
N VAL A 222 7.05 5.36 16.48
CA VAL A 222 8.01 6.45 16.82
C VAL A 222 7.98 6.71 18.33
N LEU A 223 8.92 6.11 19.06
CA LEU A 223 8.99 6.29 20.51
C LEU A 223 9.83 7.50 20.93
N ARG A 224 10.82 7.87 20.11
CA ARG A 224 11.80 8.94 20.37
C ARG A 224 12.21 9.61 19.06
N ASN A 225 12.79 10.82 19.16
CA ASN A 225 13.31 11.59 18.02
C ASN A 225 12.26 11.78 16.90
N LYS A 226 11.06 12.21 17.28
CA LYS A 226 9.94 12.44 16.36
C LYS A 226 10.18 13.69 15.52
N MET A 227 9.93 13.59 14.22
CA MET A 227 9.74 14.73 13.33
C MET A 227 8.32 14.71 12.77
N GLU A 228 7.69 15.88 12.75
CA GLU A 228 6.30 16.03 12.29
C GLU A 228 6.27 16.64 10.89
N PHE A 229 5.32 16.17 10.09
CA PHE A 229 5.01 16.74 8.79
C PHE A 229 3.98 17.84 8.91
N LYS A 230 3.86 18.67 7.87
CA LYS A 230 2.84 19.73 7.82
C LYS A 230 1.42 19.17 7.99
N ARG A 231 1.13 17.98 7.43
CA ARG A 231 -0.17 17.30 7.57
C ARG A 231 -0.31 16.72 9.00
N PRO A 232 -1.39 17.06 9.73
CA PRO A 232 -1.61 16.56 11.09
C PRO A 232 -1.64 15.02 11.15
N GLY A 233 -1.09 14.47 12.24
CA GLY A 233 -1.08 13.02 12.48
C GLY A 233 -0.07 12.24 11.64
N LYS A 234 0.78 12.91 10.86
CA LYS A 234 1.88 12.31 10.09
C LYS A 234 3.22 12.68 10.73
N ALA A 235 3.99 11.65 11.09
CA ALA A 235 5.27 11.80 11.74
C ALA A 235 6.20 10.63 11.40
N ALA A 236 7.49 10.85 11.61
CA ALA A 236 8.51 9.84 11.44
C ALA A 236 9.61 9.95 12.50
N ASN A 237 10.42 8.90 12.59
CA ASN A 237 11.66 8.98 13.33
C ASN A 237 12.69 9.78 12.50
N LYS A 238 13.33 10.76 13.14
CA LYS A 238 14.27 11.69 12.50
C LYS A 238 15.50 10.99 11.93
N GLU A 239 16.01 9.94 12.58
CA GLU A 239 17.17 9.19 12.11
C GLU A 239 16.83 8.35 10.88
N ASP A 240 15.67 7.67 10.90
CA ASP A 240 15.19 6.91 9.75
C ASP A 240 14.95 7.82 8.54
N TRP A 241 14.36 9.01 8.75
CA TRP A 241 14.20 10.01 7.70
C TRP A 241 15.54 10.48 7.15
N ASN A 242 16.47 10.89 8.00
CA ASN A 242 17.77 11.36 7.55
C ASN A 242 18.53 10.27 6.78
N LYS A 243 18.47 9.00 7.23
CA LYS A 243 19.02 7.87 6.48
C LYS A 243 18.39 7.71 5.11
N PHE A 244 17.06 7.84 5.02
CA PHE A 244 16.33 7.78 3.76
C PHE A 244 16.73 8.91 2.80
N ILE A 245 16.83 10.14 3.30
CA ILE A 245 17.30 11.30 2.51
C ILE A 245 18.73 11.05 1.99
N MET A 246 19.66 10.73 2.88
CA MET A 246 21.06 10.49 2.50
C MET A 246 21.19 9.36 1.49
N ALA A 247 20.44 8.26 1.65
CA ALA A 247 20.42 7.17 0.68
C ALA A 247 19.86 7.61 -0.67
N THR A 248 18.82 8.43 -0.68
CA THR A 248 18.21 8.97 -1.91
C THR A 248 19.19 9.89 -2.66
N GLU A 249 19.88 10.77 -1.94
CA GLU A 249 20.86 11.71 -2.50
C GLU A 249 22.10 11.00 -3.02
N VAL A 250 22.64 10.03 -2.27
CA VAL A 250 23.86 9.31 -2.68
C VAL A 250 23.59 8.36 -3.84
N SER A 251 22.51 7.58 -3.77
CA SER A 251 22.22 6.55 -4.77
C SER A 251 21.66 7.10 -6.09
N HIS A 252 21.07 8.31 -6.06
CA HIS A 252 20.29 8.86 -7.17
C HIS A 252 19.17 7.90 -7.66
N SER A 253 18.65 7.03 -6.79
CA SER A 253 17.63 6.06 -7.16
C SER A 253 16.31 6.74 -7.54
N PRO A 254 15.78 6.49 -8.74
CA PRO A 254 14.53 7.10 -9.19
C PRO A 254 13.34 6.69 -8.32
N GLU A 255 13.35 5.49 -7.75
CA GLU A 255 12.31 4.97 -6.86
C GLU A 255 12.32 5.69 -5.51
N CYS A 256 13.50 5.85 -4.90
CA CYS A 256 13.63 6.62 -3.66
C CYS A 256 13.25 8.10 -3.87
N GLN A 257 13.67 8.70 -4.99
CA GLN A 257 13.30 10.07 -5.35
C GLN A 257 11.79 10.23 -5.58
N ASP A 258 11.14 9.24 -6.21
CA ASP A 258 9.70 9.23 -6.41
C ASP A 258 8.95 9.13 -5.08
N VAL A 259 9.36 8.23 -4.18
CA VAL A 259 8.80 8.15 -2.81
C VAL A 259 8.97 9.47 -2.06
N LEU A 260 10.16 10.08 -2.13
CA LEU A 260 10.44 11.35 -1.44
C LEU A 260 9.54 12.48 -1.96
N ARG A 261 9.41 12.60 -3.27
CA ARG A 261 8.51 13.57 -3.92
C ARG A 261 7.05 13.32 -3.53
N PHE A 262 6.64 12.05 -3.52
CA PHE A 262 5.30 11.64 -3.15
C PHE A 262 4.98 12.03 -1.70
N LEU A 263 5.91 11.77 -0.76
CA LEU A 263 5.76 12.16 0.64
C LEU A 263 5.65 13.69 0.81
N GLY A 264 6.40 14.46 0.03
CA GLY A 264 6.26 15.92 -0.01
C GLY A 264 4.85 16.36 -0.43
N ASN A 265 4.26 15.69 -1.43
CA ASN A 265 2.90 15.98 -1.87
C ASN A 265 1.83 15.52 -0.86
N TRP A 266 1.98 14.32 -0.29
CA TRP A 266 0.97 13.72 0.59
C TRP A 266 0.98 14.29 2.02
N CYS A 267 2.17 14.48 2.59
CA CYS A 267 2.36 14.90 3.98
C CYS A 267 2.77 16.38 4.11
N GLY A 268 3.22 17.02 3.03
CA GLY A 268 3.83 18.34 3.06
C GLY A 268 5.27 18.32 3.58
N ALA A 269 5.93 19.48 3.59
CA ALA A 269 7.29 19.59 4.10
C ALA A 269 7.37 19.24 5.61
N PRO A 270 8.48 18.65 6.08
CA PRO A 270 8.71 18.44 7.50
C PRO A 270 8.87 19.79 8.22
N GLN A 271 8.31 19.92 9.42
CA GLN A 271 8.29 21.19 10.15
C GLN A 271 9.66 21.57 10.76
N ASN A 272 10.51 20.58 11.03
CA ASN A 272 11.89 20.78 11.53
C ASN A 272 12.87 19.92 10.70
N PRO A 273 13.16 20.32 9.45
CA PRO A 273 14.10 19.58 8.62
C PRO A 273 15.52 19.66 9.21
N SER A 274 16.27 18.56 9.17
CA SER A 274 17.74 18.63 9.35
C SER A 274 18.43 19.11 8.07
N TYR A 275 17.75 18.95 6.92
CA TYR A 275 18.19 19.29 5.56
C TYR A 275 17.00 19.93 4.82
N SER A 276 17.25 21.03 4.12
CA SER A 276 16.26 21.76 3.33
C SER A 276 16.10 21.13 1.94
N PHE A 277 14.88 20.98 1.45
CA PHE A 277 14.61 20.62 0.05
C PHE A 277 14.65 21.88 -0.82
N ASN A 278 15.43 21.86 -1.91
CA ASN A 278 15.34 22.84 -3.00
C ASN A 278 14.48 22.27 -4.14
#